data_AF-A0A7R9YKI8-F1
#
_entry.id   AF-A0A7R9YKI8-F1
#
_cell.length_a   1.000
_cell.length_b   1.000
_cell.length_c   1.000
_cell.angle_alpha   90.00
_cell.angle_beta   90.00
_cell.angle_gamma   90.00
#
_symmetry.space_group_name_H-M   'P 1'
#
loop_
_entity.id
_entity.type
_entity.pdbx_description
1 polymer ?
#
loop_
_entity_poly.entity_id
_entity_poly.type
_entity_poly.pdbx_seq_one_letter_code
_entity_poly.pdbx_strand_id
1 'polypeptide(L)'
;MAMRLTVFARKEAMHGLITNVQSARSATGVGGAVGNKGGLVVGLCYGPISLGFVSCHLAAHMGKLVERNNDFYEVLRETRGKVGASELVDASFAFEHVVCMGDLNYRVQFPEDHSDGESVSSAGVEDARDTAASTQRALALIKAKR
;
A
#
# COMPACT_ATOMS: atom_id res chain seq x y z
N MET A 1 10.97 -4.02 -16.76
CA MET A 1 9.59 -3.48 -16.85
C MET A 1 9.48 -2.23 -15.98
N ALA A 2 8.82 -1.17 -16.44
CA ALA A 2 8.61 0.04 -15.65
C ALA A 2 7.15 0.13 -15.19
N MET A 3 6.92 0.44 -13.91
CA MET A 3 5.57 0.67 -13.36
C MET A 3 5.00 2.00 -13.89
N ARG A 4 3.69 2.06 -14.10
CA ARG A 4 2.99 3.28 -14.53
C ARG A 4 1.61 3.37 -13.90
N LEU A 5 1.26 4.55 -13.41
CA LEU A 5 -0.08 4.91 -12.95
C LEU A 5 -0.48 6.20 -13.67
N THR A 6 -1.59 6.16 -14.39
CA THR A 6 -2.13 7.31 -15.11
C THR A 6 -3.60 7.48 -14.75
N VAL A 7 -4.00 8.70 -14.38
CA VAL A 7 -5.40 9.04 -14.06
C VAL A 7 -5.94 9.92 -15.18
N PHE A 8 -7.03 9.47 -15.80
CA PHE A 8 -7.75 10.24 -16.82
C PHE A 8 -9.07 10.72 -16.24
N ALA A 9 -9.49 11.91 -16.66
CA ALA A 9 -10.78 12.48 -16.29
C ALA A 9 -11.46 13.05 -17.53
N ARG A 10 -12.80 13.12 -17.49
CA ARG A 10 -13.56 13.79 -18.54
C ARG A 10 -13.26 15.28 -18.54
N LYS A 11 -13.31 15.91 -19.72
CA LYS A 11 -12.94 17.32 -19.90
C LYS A 11 -13.76 18.26 -19.01
N GLU A 12 -15.03 17.94 -18.77
CA GLU A 12 -15.94 18.74 -17.96
C GLU A 12 -15.47 18.83 -16.50
N ALA A 13 -14.78 17.81 -15.99
CA ALA A 13 -14.21 17.81 -14.65
C ALA A 13 -12.99 18.73 -14.49
N MET A 14 -12.35 19.13 -15.59
CA MET A 14 -11.24 20.10 -15.56
C MET A 14 -11.72 21.52 -15.19
N HIS A 15 -13.03 21.78 -15.23
CA HIS A 15 -13.60 23.09 -14.94
C HIS A 15 -13.79 23.28 -13.42
N GLY A 16 -12.69 23.14 -12.66
CA GLY A 16 -12.64 23.42 -11.23
C GLY A 16 -13.04 22.28 -10.30
N LEU A 17 -13.43 21.10 -10.82
CA LEU A 17 -13.67 19.93 -9.97
C LEU A 17 -12.36 19.26 -9.57
N ILE A 18 -11.39 19.14 -10.48
CA ILE A 18 -10.11 18.50 -10.17
C ILE A 18 -9.09 19.51 -9.64
N THR A 19 -8.65 19.32 -8.41
CA THR A 19 -7.66 20.18 -7.74
C THR A 19 -6.67 19.34 -6.93
N ASN A 20 -5.61 19.98 -6.42
CA ASN A 20 -4.61 19.36 -5.54
C ASN A 20 -4.02 18.04 -6.08
N VAL A 21 -3.67 18.01 -7.36
CA VAL A 21 -3.07 16.82 -7.99
C VAL A 21 -1.64 16.66 -7.49
N GLN A 22 -1.35 15.52 -6.87
CA GLN A 22 -0.06 15.19 -6.29
C GLN A 22 0.32 13.77 -6.69
N SER A 23 1.63 13.48 -6.75
CA SER A 23 2.10 12.13 -6.99
C SER A 23 3.40 11.83 -6.25
N ALA A 24 3.57 10.57 -5.86
CA ALA A 24 4.78 10.07 -5.22
C ALA A 24 5.09 8.66 -5.71
N ARG A 25 6.36 8.25 -5.56
CA ARG A 25 6.82 6.90 -5.84
C ARG A 25 7.70 6.38 -4.71
N SER A 26 7.69 5.08 -4.53
CA SER A 26 8.58 4.32 -3.67
C SER A 26 9.15 3.17 -4.48
N ALA A 27 10.46 2.93 -4.36
CA ALA A 27 11.11 1.77 -4.94
C ALA A 27 11.23 0.70 -3.86
N THR A 28 10.82 -0.53 -4.15
CA THR A 28 11.05 -1.68 -3.27
C THR A 28 11.88 -2.74 -4.01
N GLY A 29 12.52 -3.65 -3.28
CA GLY A 29 13.43 -4.64 -3.85
C GLY A 29 14.66 -4.90 -2.99
N VAL A 30 15.62 -5.67 -3.52
CA VAL A 30 16.83 -6.04 -2.78
C VAL A 30 17.61 -4.77 -2.44
N GLY A 31 17.81 -4.53 -1.14
CA GLY A 31 18.48 -3.32 -0.63
C GLY A 31 17.69 -2.02 -0.80
N GLY A 32 16.36 -2.08 -1.01
CA GLY A 32 15.50 -0.89 -1.11
C GLY A 32 15.61 -0.10 -2.42
N ALA A 33 16.31 -0.61 -3.44
CA ALA A 33 16.51 0.12 -4.69
C ALA A 33 16.75 -0.76 -5.93
N VAL A 34 17.19 -2.00 -5.78
CA VAL A 34 17.55 -2.86 -6.91
C VAL A 34 16.33 -3.67 -7.35
N GLY A 35 15.69 -3.24 -8.44
CA GLY A 35 14.60 -3.98 -9.08
C GLY A 35 13.58 -3.10 -9.79
N ASN A 36 12.46 -3.71 -10.16
CA ASN A 36 11.29 -3.06 -10.77
C ASN A 36 10.04 -3.12 -9.88
N LYS A 37 10.25 -3.29 -8.58
CA LYS A 37 9.20 -3.41 -7.56
C LYS A 37 9.03 -2.08 -6.84
N GLY A 38 7.86 -1.88 -6.26
CA GLY A 38 7.56 -0.66 -5.52
C GLY A 38 6.11 -0.24 -5.65
N GLY A 39 5.89 1.07 -5.49
CA GLY A 39 4.57 1.66 -5.49
C GLY A 39 4.54 3.07 -6.08
N LEU A 40 3.43 3.38 -6.74
CA LEU A 40 3.08 4.70 -7.26
C LEU A 40 1.82 5.17 -6.56
N VAL A 41 1.80 6.42 -6.12
CA VAL A 41 0.63 7.03 -5.48
C VAL A 41 0.26 8.30 -6.24
N VAL A 42 -1.01 8.45 -6.58
CA VAL A 42 -1.59 9.69 -7.11
C VAL A 42 -2.72 10.11 -6.19
N GLY A 43 -2.69 11.36 -5.74
CA GLY A 43 -3.75 12.00 -4.97
C GLY A 43 -4.37 13.16 -5.74
N LEU A 44 -5.67 13.37 -5.61
CA LEU A 44 -6.36 14.55 -6.13
C LEU A 44 -7.65 14.82 -5.33
N CYS A 45 -8.17 16.03 -5.43
CA CYS A 45 -9.52 16.35 -5.01
C CYS A 45 -10.45 16.40 -6.24
N TYR A 46 -11.64 15.83 -6.12
CA TYR A 46 -12.76 15.94 -7.06
C TYR A 46 -13.92 16.65 -6.36
N GLY A 47 -14.03 17.97 -6.56
CA GLY A 47 -14.90 18.83 -5.77
C GLY A 47 -14.50 18.77 -4.29
N PRO A 48 -15.41 18.41 -3.37
CA PRO A 48 -15.10 18.29 -1.95
C PRO A 48 -14.44 16.95 -1.58
N ILE A 49 -14.43 15.97 -2.48
CA ILE A 49 -14.00 14.59 -2.18
C ILE A 49 -12.52 14.43 -2.51
N SER A 50 -11.74 13.87 -1.60
CA SER A 50 -10.33 13.52 -1.84
C SER A 50 -10.18 12.05 -2.26
N LEU A 51 -9.45 11.80 -3.35
CA LEU A 51 -9.24 10.50 -3.96
C LEU A 51 -7.75 10.15 -3.99
N GLY A 52 -7.41 8.97 -3.49
CA GLY A 52 -6.07 8.39 -3.54
C GLY A 52 -6.04 7.12 -4.38
N PHE A 53 -5.05 7.01 -5.26
CA PHE A 53 -4.81 5.83 -6.09
C PHE A 53 -3.41 5.29 -5.78
N VAL A 54 -3.34 4.07 -5.26
CA VAL A 54 -2.09 3.38 -4.92
C VAL A 54 -1.94 2.20 -5.88
N SER A 55 -0.86 2.17 -6.66
CA SER A 55 -0.54 1.08 -7.57
C SER A 55 0.79 0.43 -7.19
N CYS A 56 0.78 -0.87 -6.89
CA CYS A 56 1.96 -1.59 -6.43
C CYS A 56 2.36 -2.75 -7.37
N HIS A 57 3.65 -3.06 -7.35
CA HIS A 57 4.20 -4.30 -7.90
C HIS A 57 5.11 -4.89 -6.83
N LEU A 58 4.61 -5.88 -6.09
CA LEU A 58 5.25 -6.41 -4.88
C LEU A 58 6.11 -7.66 -5.16
N ALA A 59 6.90 -8.09 -4.18
CA ALA A 59 7.74 -9.29 -4.25
C ALA A 59 7.03 -10.50 -4.89
N ALA A 60 7.67 -11.08 -5.90
CA ALA A 60 7.15 -12.23 -6.65
C ALA A 60 7.47 -13.57 -5.96
N HIS A 61 6.93 -14.66 -6.50
CA HIS A 61 7.13 -16.06 -6.06
C HIS A 61 6.35 -16.49 -4.80
N MET A 62 6.31 -17.82 -4.59
CA MET A 62 5.75 -18.46 -3.40
C MET A 62 6.61 -18.19 -2.16
N GLY A 63 6.05 -18.33 -0.97
CA GLY A 63 6.78 -18.13 0.30
C GLY A 63 7.13 -16.66 0.64
N LYS A 64 6.87 -15.70 -0.26
CA LYS A 64 7.20 -14.27 -0.06
C LYS A 64 6.08 -13.43 0.57
N LEU A 65 5.27 -14.01 1.46
CA LEU A 65 4.16 -13.30 2.10
C LEU A 65 4.66 -12.09 2.91
N VAL A 66 5.61 -12.32 3.80
CA VAL A 66 6.17 -11.27 4.69
C VAL A 66 6.85 -10.17 3.88
N GLU A 67 7.61 -10.53 2.83
CA GLU A 67 8.24 -9.55 1.93
C GLU A 67 7.19 -8.67 1.21
N ARG A 68 6.08 -9.25 0.74
CA ARG A 68 4.99 -8.46 0.12
C ARG A 68 4.34 -7.48 1.10
N ASN A 69 4.09 -7.91 2.34
CA ASN A 69 3.55 -7.04 3.38
C ASN A 69 4.52 -5.88 3.67
N ASN A 70 5.81 -6.18 3.83
CA ASN A 70 6.85 -5.20 4.08
C ASN A 70 7.00 -4.22 2.90
N ASP A 71 7.01 -4.71 1.66
CA ASP A 71 7.03 -3.87 0.46
C ASP A 71 5.85 -2.88 0.48
N PHE A 72 4.64 -3.34 0.83
CA PHE A 72 3.47 -2.48 0.89
C PHE A 72 3.57 -1.41 2.00
N TYR A 73 4.03 -1.78 3.20
CA TYR A 73 4.27 -0.83 4.28
C TYR A 73 5.34 0.20 3.91
N GLU A 74 6.39 -0.23 3.23
CA GLU A 74 7.45 0.65 2.77
C GLU A 74 6.93 1.68 1.76
N VAL A 75 6.07 1.26 0.82
CA VAL A 75 5.39 2.17 -0.11
C VAL A 75 4.61 3.24 0.65
N LEU A 76 3.82 2.86 1.65
CA LEU A 76 3.05 3.82 2.47
C LEU A 76 3.97 4.74 3.27
N ARG A 77 5.04 4.20 3.86
CA ARG A 77 6.01 4.94 4.67
C ARG A 77 6.77 5.97 3.84
N GLU A 78 7.28 5.57 2.69
CA GLU A 78 8.08 6.44 1.82
C GLU A 78 7.25 7.48 1.07
N THR A 79 5.95 7.25 0.89
CA THR A 79 5.04 8.23 0.26
C THR A 79 4.27 9.08 1.26
N ARG A 80 4.39 8.81 2.57
CA ARG A 80 3.80 9.62 3.64
C ARG A 80 4.15 11.09 3.50
N GLY A 81 3.13 11.94 3.61
CA GLY A 81 3.25 13.40 3.52
C GLY A 81 3.70 13.96 2.17
N LYS A 82 3.95 13.10 1.17
CA LYS A 82 4.22 13.53 -0.21
C LYS A 82 2.93 13.65 -1.04
N VAL A 83 1.83 13.07 -0.52
CA VAL A 83 0.50 13.07 -1.12
C VAL A 83 -0.56 13.24 -0.04
N GLY A 84 -1.70 13.82 -0.39
CA GLY A 84 -2.80 14.12 0.51
C GLY A 84 -2.65 15.46 1.25
N ALA A 85 -3.57 15.73 2.18
CA ALA A 85 -3.67 17.03 2.85
C ALA A 85 -2.86 17.13 4.16
N SER A 86 -2.23 16.06 4.62
CA SER A 86 -1.52 16.02 5.89
C SER A 86 -0.19 15.28 5.78
N GLU A 87 0.86 15.90 6.32
CA GLU A 87 2.22 15.33 6.35
C GLU A 87 2.37 14.21 7.39
N LEU A 88 1.40 14.07 8.31
CA LEU A 88 1.49 13.17 9.45
C LEU A 88 0.96 11.76 9.15
N VAL A 89 0.16 11.62 8.09
CA VAL A 89 -0.52 10.36 7.72
C VAL A 89 -0.05 9.88 6.35
N ASP A 90 -0.05 8.56 6.17
CA ASP A 90 0.20 7.95 4.87
C ASP A 90 -1.09 7.84 4.03
N ALA A 91 -0.93 7.36 2.80
CA ALA A 91 -2.00 7.27 1.83
C ALA A 91 -3.21 6.42 2.27
N SER A 92 -3.08 5.57 3.29
CA SER A 92 -4.22 4.79 3.81
C SER A 92 -5.24 5.64 4.58
N PHE A 93 -4.84 6.81 5.08
CA PHE A 93 -5.70 7.75 5.83
C PHE A 93 -5.73 9.17 5.24
N ALA A 94 -4.88 9.48 4.26
CA ALA A 94 -4.75 10.83 3.73
C ALA A 94 -5.90 11.27 2.79
N PHE A 95 -6.79 10.36 2.41
CA PHE A 95 -7.89 10.58 1.46
C PHE A 95 -9.20 9.99 1.97
N GLU A 96 -10.33 10.53 1.49
CA GLU A 96 -11.67 10.00 1.79
C GLU A 96 -11.91 8.65 1.11
N HIS A 97 -11.43 8.50 -0.13
CA HIS A 97 -11.45 7.22 -0.83
C HIS A 97 -10.07 6.85 -1.33
N VAL A 98 -9.66 5.61 -1.07
CA VAL A 98 -8.38 5.05 -1.50
C VAL A 98 -8.64 3.81 -2.33
N VAL A 99 -8.13 3.79 -3.55
CA VAL A 99 -8.11 2.60 -4.41
C VAL A 99 -6.69 2.05 -4.43
N CYS A 100 -6.51 0.85 -3.89
CA CYS A 100 -5.24 0.11 -3.94
C CYS A 100 -5.33 -0.99 -5.00
N MET A 101 -4.36 -1.06 -5.91
CA MET A 101 -4.36 -1.97 -7.06
C MET A 101 -2.95 -2.31 -7.56
N GLY A 102 -2.85 -3.16 -8.60
CA GLY A 102 -1.60 -3.52 -9.27
C GLY A 102 -1.29 -5.02 -9.20
N ASP A 103 -0.04 -5.37 -9.49
CA ASP A 103 0.45 -6.75 -9.33
C ASP A 103 0.95 -6.96 -7.89
N LEU A 104 -0.01 -7.21 -6.99
CA LEU A 104 0.27 -7.44 -5.57
C LEU A 104 0.98 -8.78 -5.31
N ASN A 105 1.02 -9.67 -6.30
CA ASN A 105 1.70 -10.96 -6.25
C ASN A 105 1.30 -11.95 -5.13
N TYR A 106 0.26 -11.69 -4.32
CA TYR A 106 -0.24 -12.67 -3.34
C TYR A 106 -0.67 -13.97 -4.02
N ARG A 107 -0.49 -15.08 -3.32
CA ARG A 107 -0.68 -16.44 -3.85
C ARG A 107 -1.65 -17.20 -2.98
N VAL A 108 -2.50 -18.01 -3.61
CA VAL A 108 -3.33 -18.98 -2.90
C VAL A 108 -2.43 -20.16 -2.53
N GLN A 109 -2.39 -20.49 -1.24
CA GLN A 109 -1.76 -21.72 -0.75
C GLN A 109 -2.87 -22.77 -0.63
N PHE A 110 -2.76 -23.82 -1.43
CA PHE A 110 -3.59 -25.00 -1.24
C PHE A 110 -2.91 -25.89 -0.19
N PRO A 111 -3.66 -26.51 0.72
CA PRO A 111 -3.13 -27.60 1.52
C PRO A 111 -2.57 -28.64 0.55
N GLU A 112 -1.31 -29.04 0.73
CA GLU A 112 -0.78 -30.17 -0.03
C GLU A 112 -1.63 -31.41 0.33
N ASP A 113 -2.02 -32.21 -0.66
CA ASP A 113 -2.53 -33.55 -0.36
C ASP A 113 -1.42 -34.27 0.40
N HIS A 114 -1.65 -34.53 1.69
CA HIS A 114 -0.64 -35.08 2.59
C HIS A 114 -0.27 -36.50 2.15
N SER A 115 0.72 -36.63 1.28
CA SER A 115 1.44 -37.89 1.11
C SER A 115 2.83 -37.89 1.71
N ASP A 116 3.48 -36.74 1.99
CA ASP A 116 4.79 -36.76 2.64
C ASP A 116 4.97 -35.55 3.59
N GLY A 117 5.30 -35.85 4.85
CA GLY A 117 5.19 -34.91 5.98
C GLY A 117 6.33 -33.88 6.09
N GLU A 118 6.05 -32.64 5.68
CA GLU A 118 6.85 -31.48 6.06
C GLU A 118 6.02 -30.44 6.85
N SER A 119 6.59 -29.99 7.97
CA SER A 119 5.93 -29.13 8.96
C SER A 119 5.63 -27.73 8.42
N VAL A 120 4.36 -27.31 8.50
CA VAL A 120 3.92 -25.94 8.22
C VAL A 120 4.61 -24.96 9.18
N SER A 121 5.43 -24.04 8.64
CA SER A 121 6.08 -23.00 9.46
C SER A 121 5.06 -21.98 9.97
N SER A 122 5.02 -21.78 11.28
CA SER A 122 4.06 -20.93 12.03
C SER A 122 4.17 -19.41 11.78
N ALA A 123 5.08 -18.96 10.92
CA ALA A 123 5.41 -17.55 10.72
C ALA A 123 4.23 -16.67 10.25
N GLY A 124 3.24 -17.24 9.56
CA GLY A 124 2.08 -16.49 9.05
C GLY A 124 1.05 -16.07 10.10
N VAL A 125 1.01 -16.73 11.27
CA VAL A 125 0.01 -16.47 12.32
C VAL A 125 0.50 -15.43 13.34
N GLU A 126 1.81 -15.31 13.52
CA GLU A 126 2.43 -14.36 14.43
C GLU A 126 2.34 -12.92 13.89
N ASP A 127 2.51 -12.72 12.59
CA ASP A 127 2.55 -11.40 11.94
C ASP A 127 1.19 -10.66 11.96
N ALA A 128 0.08 -11.41 11.84
CA ALA A 128 -1.27 -10.86 11.97
C ALA A 128 -1.55 -10.34 13.40
N ARG A 129 -0.95 -10.96 14.42
CA ARG A 129 -1.07 -10.53 15.82
C ARG A 129 -0.24 -9.27 16.09
N ASP A 130 0.94 -9.16 15.50
CA ASP A 130 1.79 -7.96 15.61
C ASP A 130 1.18 -6.75 14.87
N THR A 131 0.53 -6.99 13.75
CA THR A 131 -0.21 -5.94 13.01
C THR A 131 -1.43 -5.46 13.80
N ALA A 132 -2.17 -6.37 14.45
CA ALA A 132 -3.28 -6.00 15.32
C ALA A 132 -2.81 -5.23 16.56
N ALA A 133 -1.69 -5.64 17.16
CA ALA A 133 -1.09 -4.99 18.34
C ALA A 133 -0.57 -3.58 18.04
N SER A 134 0.08 -3.38 16.88
CA SER A 134 0.56 -2.06 16.44
C SER A 134 -0.59 -1.11 16.12
N THR A 135 -1.68 -1.61 15.50
CA THR A 135 -2.91 -0.83 15.26
C THR A 135 -3.59 -0.40 16.56
N GLN A 136 -3.69 -1.29 17.55
CA GLN A 136 -4.22 -0.96 18.88
C GLN A 136 -3.39 0.09 19.61
N ARG A 137 -2.06 0.04 19.51
CA ARG A 137 -1.17 1.05 20.09
C ARG A 137 -1.34 2.42 19.44
N ALA A 138 -1.46 2.48 18.11
CA ALA A 138 -1.71 3.73 17.39
C ALA A 138 -3.06 4.35 17.81
N LEU A 139 -4.12 3.54 17.91
CA LEU A 139 -5.43 3.97 18.39
C LEU A 139 -5.40 4.48 19.84
N ALA A 140 -4.64 3.84 20.72
CA ALA A 140 -4.49 4.28 22.11
C ALA A 140 -3.79 5.65 22.21
N LEU A 141 -2.75 5.88 21.40
CA LEU A 141 -2.05 7.17 21.34
C LEU A 141 -2.93 8.30 20.81
N ILE A 142 -3.81 8.02 19.83
CA ILE A 142 -4.76 9.01 19.31
C ILE A 142 -5.80 9.37 20.38
N LYS A 143 -6.25 8.40 21.18
CA LYS A 143 -7.21 8.64 22.28
C LYS A 143 -6.60 9.40 23.45
N ALA A 144 -5.31 9.21 23.74
CA ALA A 144 -4.62 9.90 24.84
C ALA A 144 -4.26 11.36 24.53
N LYS A 145 -4.39 11.80 23.27
CA LYS A 145 -4.14 13.18 22.82
C LYS A 145 -5.42 14.01 22.65
N ARG A 146 -6.57 13.48 23.09
CA ARG A 146 -7.84 14.20 23.24
C ARG A 146 -8.11 14.42 24.73
#